data_AF-A0A7W0S3Y1-F1
#
_entry.id   AF-A0A7W0S3Y1-F1
#
_cell.length_a   1.000
_cell.length_b   1.000
_cell.length_c   1.000
_cell.angle_alpha   90.00
_cell.angle_beta   90.00
_cell.angle_gamma   90.00
#
_symmetry.space_group_name_H-M   'P 1'
#
loop_
_entity.id
_entity.type
_entity.pdbx_description
1 polymer ?
#
loop_
_entity_poly.entity_id
_entity_poly.type
_entity_poly.pdbx_seq_one_letter_code
_entity_poly.pdbx_strand_id
1 'polypeptide(L)'
;LSLANLKELKSVTNYVALGHTHKSYEIDNWAFNPGSLEITSIDEYRETRGAFLIEVGENLEVTAQHLRDYRQRPFQRLSFDVSGYSDVKDITDGVLDKVKNEARAFDENSELSRPIIEITLRGHLGFPNSNLEQQKIRDEVREMTGALHVRIKNHTAPIEYAVAAGMGEDVSREKLERRVVEDLIIRDNRYKTRVDEMADAIVGAKRLALSDETPDKIVDFIALKIV
;
A
#
# COMPACT_ATOMS: atom_id res chain seq x y z
N LEU A 1 17.70 -23.66 -9.60
CA LEU A 1 18.23 -24.62 -10.60
C LEU A 1 18.10 -24.02 -11.99
N SER A 2 19.08 -24.22 -12.87
CA SER A 2 18.97 -23.84 -14.28
C SER A 2 18.10 -24.83 -15.06
N LEU A 3 17.52 -24.41 -16.19
CA LEU A 3 16.74 -25.27 -17.08
C LEU A 3 17.55 -26.46 -17.64
N ALA A 4 18.85 -26.28 -17.86
CA ALA A 4 19.74 -27.34 -18.32
C ALA A 4 19.85 -28.48 -17.30
N ASN A 5 20.09 -28.14 -16.03
CA ASN A 5 20.21 -29.12 -14.96
C ASN A 5 18.88 -29.87 -14.71
N LEU A 6 17.73 -29.20 -14.92
CA LEU A 6 16.42 -29.87 -14.82
C LEU A 6 16.22 -30.93 -15.91
N LYS A 7 16.73 -30.70 -17.13
CA LYS A 7 16.64 -31.69 -18.22
C LYS A 7 17.50 -32.92 -17.95
N GLU A 8 18.71 -32.73 -17.44
CA GLU A 8 19.57 -33.84 -17.03
C GLU A 8 18.91 -34.65 -15.92
N LEU A 9 18.36 -33.99 -14.91
CA LEU A 9 17.66 -34.66 -13.81
C LEU A 9 16.44 -35.45 -14.30
N LYS A 10 15.66 -34.89 -15.24
CA LYS A 10 14.49 -35.56 -15.84
C LYS A 10 14.86 -36.84 -16.60
N SER A 11 16.09 -36.97 -17.10
CA SER A 11 16.54 -38.18 -17.77
C SER A 11 16.78 -39.36 -16.82
N VAL A 12 16.92 -39.10 -15.51
CA VAL A 12 17.27 -40.10 -14.49
C VAL A 12 16.24 -40.22 -13.37
N THR A 13 15.18 -39.40 -13.35
CA THR A 13 14.12 -39.46 -12.34
C THR A 13 12.72 -39.41 -12.93
N ASN A 14 11.79 -40.15 -12.33
CA ASN A 14 10.37 -40.13 -12.69
C ASN A 14 9.56 -39.06 -11.96
N TYR A 15 10.09 -38.52 -10.86
CA TYR A 15 9.46 -37.50 -10.02
C TYR A 15 10.51 -36.65 -9.33
N VAL A 16 10.22 -35.36 -9.14
CA VAL A 16 11.03 -34.44 -8.32
C VAL A 16 10.14 -33.56 -7.45
N ALA A 17 10.38 -33.62 -6.14
CA ALA A 17 9.84 -32.64 -5.19
C ALA A 17 10.72 -31.38 -5.20
N LEU A 18 10.15 -30.26 -5.63
CA LEU A 18 10.81 -28.96 -5.61
C LEU A 18 10.37 -28.17 -4.36
N GLY A 19 11.28 -27.32 -3.88
CA GLY A 19 11.02 -26.41 -2.75
C GLY A 19 11.67 -25.05 -2.98
N HIS A 20 11.87 -24.29 -1.89
CA HIS A 20 12.47 -22.95 -1.85
C HIS A 20 11.60 -21.81 -2.39
N THR A 21 11.03 -21.93 -3.58
CA THR A 21 10.06 -20.95 -4.07
C THR A 21 8.74 -21.12 -3.32
N HIS A 22 8.18 -20.03 -2.81
CA HIS A 22 6.95 -20.05 -2.01
C HIS A 22 5.66 -20.06 -2.85
N LYS A 23 5.80 -20.10 -4.18
CA LYS A 23 4.70 -20.17 -5.15
C LYS A 23 4.52 -21.61 -5.62
N SER A 24 3.26 -22.05 -5.70
CA SER A 24 2.94 -23.36 -6.26
C SER A 24 3.14 -23.36 -7.78
N TYR A 25 3.79 -24.40 -8.29
CA TYR A 25 3.91 -24.66 -9.72
C TYR A 25 4.23 -26.13 -9.99
N GLU A 26 3.96 -26.56 -11.22
CA GLU A 26 4.31 -27.89 -11.73
C GLU A 26 5.05 -27.75 -13.07
N ILE A 27 5.89 -28.74 -13.37
CA ILE A 27 6.66 -28.81 -14.61
C ILE A 27 6.47 -30.21 -15.20
N ASP A 28 5.87 -30.26 -16.39
CA ASP A 28 5.67 -31.46 -17.21
C ASP A 28 5.10 -32.68 -16.46
N ASN A 29 4.24 -32.46 -15.45
CA ASN A 29 3.71 -33.52 -14.58
C ASN A 29 4.82 -34.44 -14.00
N TRP A 30 6.01 -33.87 -13.76
CA TRP A 30 7.20 -34.58 -13.31
C TRP A 30 7.78 -33.92 -12.05
N ALA A 31 7.94 -32.60 -12.07
CA ALA A 31 8.43 -31.84 -10.93
C ALA A 31 7.34 -30.95 -10.35
N PHE A 32 7.17 -31.01 -9.03
CA PHE A 32 6.08 -30.34 -8.33
C PHE A 32 6.64 -29.50 -7.20
N ASN A 33 6.23 -28.23 -7.14
CA ASN A 33 6.47 -27.35 -6.02
C ASN A 33 5.12 -26.99 -5.39
N PRO A 34 4.81 -27.43 -4.15
CA PRO A 34 3.55 -27.09 -3.48
C PRO A 34 3.45 -25.61 -3.04
N GLY A 35 4.56 -24.88 -3.05
CA GLY A 35 4.68 -23.57 -2.40
C GLY A 35 4.76 -23.68 -0.88
N SER A 36 4.56 -22.56 -0.17
CA SER A 36 4.51 -22.58 1.30
C SER A 36 3.10 -22.82 1.82
N LEU A 37 2.99 -23.61 2.90
CA LEU A 37 1.74 -23.90 3.58
C LEU A 37 1.15 -22.69 4.32
N GLU A 38 1.98 -21.72 4.69
CA GLU A 38 1.56 -20.49 5.35
C GLU A 38 2.03 -19.26 4.58
N ILE A 39 1.40 -18.12 4.83
CA ILE A 39 1.81 -16.85 4.26
C ILE A 39 3.08 -16.38 4.97
N THR A 40 4.21 -16.62 4.33
CA THR A 40 5.56 -16.24 4.81
C THR A 40 5.95 -14.83 4.36
N SER A 41 5.40 -14.37 3.24
CA SER A 41 5.51 -13.00 2.75
C SER A 41 4.13 -12.45 2.45
N ILE A 42 3.88 -11.21 2.87
CA ILE A 42 2.60 -10.56 2.62
C ILE A 42 2.34 -10.44 1.12
N ASP A 43 3.34 -10.15 0.31
CA ASP A 43 3.16 -9.97 -1.15
C ASP A 43 2.64 -11.22 -1.86
N GLU A 44 2.83 -12.38 -1.26
CA GLU A 44 2.43 -13.69 -1.79
C GLU A 44 1.06 -14.15 -1.26
N TYR A 45 0.24 -13.26 -0.68
CA TYR A 45 -1.02 -13.67 -0.06
C TYR A 45 -2.03 -14.31 -1.03
N ARG A 46 -1.96 -13.98 -2.34
CA ARG A 46 -2.86 -14.52 -3.39
C ARG A 46 -2.40 -15.85 -3.96
N GLU A 47 -1.19 -16.28 -3.61
CA GLU A 47 -0.62 -17.49 -4.19
C GLU A 47 -1.43 -18.72 -3.78
N THR A 48 -1.55 -19.67 -4.71
CA THR A 48 -2.23 -20.93 -4.43
C THR A 48 -1.32 -21.79 -3.56
N ARG A 49 -1.84 -22.27 -2.43
CA ARG A 49 -1.10 -23.00 -1.40
C ARG A 49 -1.78 -24.32 -1.10
N GLY A 50 -0.98 -25.29 -0.70
CA GLY A 50 -1.44 -26.65 -0.43
C GLY A 50 -0.28 -27.62 -0.32
N ALA A 51 -0.62 -28.89 -0.16
CA ALA A 51 0.32 -29.99 -0.31
C ALA A 51 -0.02 -30.76 -1.59
N PHE A 52 0.99 -31.28 -2.28
CA PHE A 52 0.73 -32.27 -3.33
C PHE A 52 0.66 -33.65 -2.69
N LEU A 53 -0.45 -34.35 -2.89
CA LEU A 53 -0.54 -35.79 -2.71
C LEU A 53 -0.05 -36.44 -4.01
N ILE A 54 1.07 -37.14 -3.90
CA ILE A 54 1.70 -37.82 -5.03
C ILE A 54 1.51 -39.32 -4.84
N GLU A 55 0.92 -39.98 -5.82
CA GLU A 55 0.87 -41.44 -5.88
C GLU A 55 1.74 -41.93 -7.03
N VAL A 56 2.48 -43.01 -6.78
CA VAL A 56 3.36 -43.63 -7.77
C VAL A 56 2.85 -45.04 -8.02
N GLY A 57 2.38 -45.29 -9.24
CA GLY A 57 1.87 -46.59 -9.67
C GLY A 57 2.98 -47.61 -9.93
N GLU A 58 2.60 -48.87 -10.17
CA GLU A 58 3.55 -49.98 -10.42
C GLU A 58 4.44 -49.74 -11.65
N ASN A 59 3.93 -49.00 -12.65
CA ASN A 59 4.67 -48.62 -13.86
C ASN A 59 5.50 -47.33 -13.71
N LEU A 60 5.70 -46.83 -12.48
CA LEU A 60 6.32 -45.52 -12.19
C LEU A 60 5.54 -44.32 -12.78
N GLU A 61 4.25 -44.50 -13.04
CA GLU A 61 3.35 -43.42 -13.39
C GLU A 61 3.06 -42.56 -12.15
N VAL A 62 3.14 -41.24 -12.32
CA VAL A 62 2.98 -40.27 -11.23
C VAL A 62 1.65 -39.56 -11.40
N THR A 63 0.77 -39.68 -10.40
CA THR A 63 -0.44 -38.88 -10.26
C THR A 63 -0.24 -37.87 -9.15
N ALA A 64 -0.65 -36.63 -9.41
CA ALA A 64 -0.51 -35.53 -8.46
C ALA A 64 -1.85 -34.86 -8.21
N GLN A 65 -2.23 -34.73 -6.94
CA GLN A 65 -3.40 -33.99 -6.52
C GLN A 65 -2.97 -32.84 -5.60
N HIS A 66 -3.34 -31.60 -5.94
CA HIS A 66 -3.07 -30.45 -5.07
C HIS A 66 -4.14 -30.35 -3.97
N LEU A 67 -3.80 -30.82 -2.78
CA LEU A 67 -4.63 -30.73 -1.59
C LEU A 67 -4.54 -29.32 -0.99
N ARG A 68 -5.65 -28.60 -1.02
CA ARG A 68 -5.76 -27.22 -0.53
C ARG A 68 -6.62 -27.10 0.71
N ASP A 69 -7.32 -28.16 1.08
CA ASP A 69 -8.13 -28.24 2.28
C ASP A 69 -7.25 -28.58 3.48
N TYR A 70 -6.73 -27.55 4.13
CA TYR A 70 -5.95 -27.66 5.34
C TYR A 70 -6.07 -26.38 6.17
N ARG A 71 -5.71 -26.48 7.45
CA ARG A 71 -5.78 -25.35 8.37
C ARG A 71 -4.70 -24.32 8.03
N GLN A 72 -5.14 -23.11 7.69
CA GLN A 72 -4.28 -21.95 7.43
C GLN A 72 -4.64 -20.81 8.37
N ARG A 73 -3.66 -19.98 8.73
CA ARG A 73 -3.97 -18.75 9.45
C ARG A 73 -4.73 -17.78 8.52
N PRO A 74 -5.89 -17.27 8.93
CA PRO A 74 -6.59 -16.26 8.14
C PRO A 74 -5.73 -15.00 7.97
N PHE A 75 -5.59 -14.54 6.74
CA PHE A 75 -4.91 -13.29 6.41
C PHE A 75 -5.88 -12.39 5.63
N GLN A 76 -6.06 -11.16 6.09
CA GLN A 76 -6.99 -10.22 5.48
C GLN A 76 -6.29 -8.91 5.13
N ARG A 77 -6.62 -8.38 3.94
CA ARG A 77 -6.21 -7.05 3.52
C ARG A 77 -7.42 -6.13 3.45
N LEU A 78 -7.34 -5.02 4.15
CA LEU A 78 -8.32 -3.94 4.11
C LEU A 78 -7.66 -2.73 3.46
N SER A 79 -8.41 -2.03 2.61
CA SER A 79 -7.99 -0.76 2.01
C SER A 79 -8.92 0.33 2.48
N PHE A 80 -8.36 1.41 3.02
CA PHE A 80 -9.09 2.58 3.47
C PHE A 80 -8.61 3.80 2.70
N ASP A 81 -9.55 4.54 2.11
CA ASP A 81 -9.26 5.79 1.40
C ASP A 81 -9.38 6.95 2.39
N VAL A 82 -8.29 7.69 2.57
CA VAL A 82 -8.24 8.87 3.45
C VAL A 82 -8.59 10.17 2.72
N SER A 83 -8.85 10.11 1.41
CA SER A 83 -9.19 11.29 0.62
C SER A 83 -10.49 11.91 1.11
N GLY A 84 -10.44 13.19 1.49
CA GLY A 84 -11.61 13.93 1.98
C GLY A 84 -11.70 14.05 3.50
N TYR A 85 -10.81 13.40 4.25
CA TYR A 85 -10.72 13.59 5.69
C TYR A 85 -9.76 14.73 6.04
N SER A 86 -10.24 15.68 6.85
CA SER A 86 -9.48 16.85 7.31
C SER A 86 -8.88 16.69 8.70
N ASP A 87 -9.36 15.73 9.49
CA ASP A 87 -8.91 15.47 10.87
C ASP A 87 -8.36 14.04 11.03
N VAL A 88 -7.36 13.91 11.91
CA VAL A 88 -6.74 12.63 12.30
C VAL A 88 -7.76 11.73 12.99
N LYS A 89 -8.64 12.32 13.80
CA LYS A 89 -9.61 11.58 14.59
C LYS A 89 -10.64 10.89 13.68
N ASP A 90 -11.14 11.60 12.67
CA ASP A 90 -12.11 11.07 11.72
C ASP A 90 -11.55 9.91 10.89
N ILE A 91 -10.26 9.97 10.53
CA ILE A 91 -9.58 8.85 9.85
C ILE A 91 -9.48 7.63 10.79
N THR A 92 -9.13 7.86 12.05
CA THR A 92 -9.02 6.79 13.05
C THR A 92 -10.37 6.10 13.22
N ASP A 93 -11.42 6.88 13.50
CA ASP A 93 -12.79 6.39 13.67
C ASP A 93 -13.28 5.66 12.39
N GLY A 94 -13.02 6.21 11.21
CA GLY A 94 -13.38 5.58 9.94
C GLY A 94 -12.65 4.25 9.67
N VAL A 95 -11.37 4.15 10.03
CA VAL A 95 -10.61 2.90 9.91
C VAL A 95 -11.17 1.86 10.88
N LEU A 96 -11.49 2.24 12.12
CA LEU A 96 -12.06 1.34 13.13
C LEU A 96 -13.44 0.84 12.71
N ASP A 97 -14.30 1.71 12.19
CA ASP A 97 -15.62 1.32 11.67
C ASP A 97 -15.50 0.35 10.49
N LYS A 98 -14.56 0.60 9.58
CA LYS A 98 -14.29 -0.32 8.48
C LYS A 98 -13.82 -1.68 9.00
N VAL A 99 -12.90 -1.70 9.95
CA VAL A 99 -12.42 -2.93 10.58
C VAL A 99 -13.58 -3.65 11.28
N LYS A 100 -14.44 -2.94 12.00
CA LYS A 100 -15.59 -3.53 12.69
C LYS A 100 -16.56 -4.22 11.74
N ASN A 101 -16.76 -3.66 10.55
CA ASN A 101 -17.70 -4.19 9.56
C ASN A 101 -17.09 -5.28 8.66
N GLU A 102 -15.82 -5.13 8.29
CA GLU A 102 -15.19 -5.99 7.28
C GLU A 102 -14.17 -6.98 7.87
N ALA A 103 -13.55 -6.70 9.02
CA ALA A 103 -12.50 -7.55 9.56
C ALA A 103 -13.05 -8.84 10.18
N ARG A 104 -12.35 -9.93 9.92
CA ARG A 104 -12.58 -11.19 10.64
C ARG A 104 -12.04 -11.04 12.05
N ALA A 105 -12.92 -10.99 13.04
CA ALA A 105 -12.53 -11.12 14.44
C ALA A 105 -12.15 -12.56 14.76
N PHE A 106 -11.23 -12.72 15.70
CA PHE A 106 -10.97 -14.01 16.32
C PHE A 106 -12.17 -14.39 17.20
N ASP A 107 -12.75 -15.56 16.93
CA ASP A 107 -13.76 -16.18 17.77
C ASP A 107 -13.11 -17.38 18.47
N GLU A 108 -13.18 -17.42 19.80
CA GLU A 108 -12.63 -18.50 20.62
C GLU A 108 -13.29 -19.86 20.32
N ASN A 109 -14.52 -19.85 19.79
CA ASN A 109 -15.24 -21.04 19.39
C ASN A 109 -14.91 -21.48 17.95
N SER A 110 -14.13 -20.68 17.21
CA SER A 110 -13.72 -21.03 15.86
C SER A 110 -12.49 -21.94 15.88
N GLU A 111 -12.47 -22.95 15.01
CA GLU A 111 -11.26 -23.75 14.76
C GLU A 111 -10.14 -22.94 14.07
N LEU A 112 -10.43 -21.71 13.64
CA LEU A 112 -9.47 -20.86 12.95
C LEU A 112 -8.49 -20.19 13.92
N SER A 113 -7.23 -20.07 13.50
CA SER A 113 -6.22 -19.35 14.28
C SER A 113 -6.46 -17.84 14.28
N ARG A 114 -5.89 -17.12 15.26
CA ARG A 114 -5.92 -15.64 15.30
C ARG A 114 -5.50 -15.03 13.96
N PRO A 115 -6.29 -14.14 13.35
CA PRO A 115 -6.03 -13.62 12.02
C PRO A 115 -4.83 -12.69 12.00
N ILE A 116 -4.26 -12.47 10.82
CA ILE A 116 -3.34 -11.37 10.52
C ILE A 116 -4.08 -10.39 9.63
N ILE A 117 -4.04 -9.10 9.99
CA ILE A 117 -4.75 -8.04 9.28
C ILE A 117 -3.73 -7.02 8.76
N GLU A 118 -3.78 -6.75 7.46
CA GLU A 118 -3.06 -5.64 6.84
C GLU A 118 -4.06 -4.55 6.44
N ILE A 119 -3.85 -3.33 6.92
CA ILE A 119 -4.63 -2.15 6.56
C ILE A 119 -3.76 -1.25 5.70
N THR A 120 -4.18 -1.01 4.46
CA THR A 120 -3.52 -0.05 3.58
C THR A 120 -4.31 1.25 3.58
N LEU A 121 -3.69 2.33 4.06
CA LEU A 121 -4.19 3.69 3.95
C LEU A 121 -3.76 4.24 2.60
N ARG A 122 -4.72 4.63 1.76
CA ARG A 122 -4.51 5.17 0.41
C ARG A 122 -5.20 6.51 0.30
N GLY A 123 -4.81 7.32 -0.67
CA GLY A 123 -5.44 8.60 -0.93
C GLY A 123 -4.66 9.77 -0.38
N HIS A 124 -5.33 10.90 -0.24
CA HIS A 124 -4.67 12.17 -0.01
C HIS A 124 -4.93 12.72 1.38
N LEU A 125 -3.85 12.95 2.14
CA LEU A 125 -3.95 13.52 3.48
C LEU A 125 -4.03 15.04 3.43
N GLY A 126 -5.01 15.60 4.15
CA GLY A 126 -5.14 17.04 4.41
C GLY A 126 -4.11 17.61 5.40
N PHE A 127 -3.28 16.76 5.99
CA PHE A 127 -2.35 17.13 7.06
C PHE A 127 -1.03 16.32 6.97
N PRO A 128 0.03 16.73 7.70
CA PRO A 128 1.31 16.02 7.68
C PRO A 128 1.21 14.57 8.16
N ASN A 129 1.87 13.66 7.44
CA ASN A 129 1.94 12.23 7.77
C ASN A 129 2.39 11.94 9.22
N SER A 130 3.16 12.83 9.83
CA SER A 130 3.62 12.72 11.22
C SER A 130 2.48 12.70 12.24
N ASN A 131 1.33 13.29 11.91
CA ASN A 131 0.20 13.39 12.83
C ASN A 131 -0.66 12.12 12.82
N LEU A 132 -0.40 11.18 11.89
CA LEU A 132 -1.12 9.92 11.83
C LEU A 132 -0.65 8.99 12.96
N GLU A 133 -1.49 8.79 13.97
CA GLU A 133 -1.22 7.90 15.11
C GLU A 133 -1.33 6.41 14.74
N GLN A 134 -0.51 5.93 13.79
CA GLN A 134 -0.54 4.55 13.29
C GLN A 134 -0.42 3.50 14.41
N GLN A 135 0.34 3.81 15.46
CA GLN A 135 0.48 2.91 16.59
C GLN A 135 -0.84 2.73 17.34
N LYS A 136 -1.56 3.82 17.59
CA LYS A 136 -2.85 3.80 18.27
C LYS A 136 -3.89 3.04 17.47
N ILE A 137 -4.02 3.35 16.16
CA ILE A 137 -4.92 2.62 15.26
C ILE A 137 -4.61 1.11 15.28
N ARG A 138 -3.33 0.75 15.23
CA ARG A 138 -2.91 -0.65 15.24
C ARG A 138 -3.31 -1.36 16.53
N ASP A 139 -3.10 -0.73 17.67
CA ASP A 139 -3.34 -1.32 18.98
C ASP A 139 -4.86 -1.48 19.22
N GLU A 140 -5.66 -0.47 18.85
CA GLU A 140 -7.13 -0.53 18.92
C GLU A 140 -7.71 -1.61 17.99
N VAL A 141 -7.23 -1.70 16.74
CA VAL A 141 -7.65 -2.77 15.81
C VAL A 141 -7.28 -4.15 16.36
N ARG A 142 -6.11 -4.29 16.97
CA ARG A 142 -5.65 -5.57 17.54
C ARG A 142 -6.54 -6.00 18.71
N GLU A 143 -6.91 -5.06 19.57
CA GLU A 143 -7.81 -5.30 20.69
C GLU A 143 -9.22 -5.68 20.21
N MET A 144 -9.78 -4.93 19.25
CA MET A 144 -11.11 -5.19 18.69
C MET A 144 -11.22 -6.53 17.97
N THR A 145 -10.18 -6.95 17.26
CA THR A 145 -10.23 -8.15 16.39
C THR A 145 -9.60 -9.38 17.02
N GLY A 146 -8.87 -9.25 18.14
CA GLY A 146 -8.05 -10.34 18.69
C GLY A 146 -6.97 -10.85 17.74
N ALA A 147 -6.60 -10.05 16.73
CA ALA A 147 -5.63 -10.43 15.70
C ALA A 147 -4.25 -10.74 16.31
N LEU A 148 -3.55 -11.70 15.72
CA LEU A 148 -2.16 -11.99 16.11
C LEU A 148 -1.27 -10.79 15.78
N HIS A 149 -1.45 -10.23 14.59
CA HIS A 149 -0.65 -9.12 14.08
C HIS A 149 -1.50 -8.21 13.20
N VAL A 150 -1.30 -6.90 13.38
CA VAL A 150 -1.93 -5.85 12.58
C VAL A 150 -0.81 -5.01 11.98
N ARG A 151 -0.79 -4.90 10.64
CA ARG A 151 0.18 -4.09 9.90
C ARG A 151 -0.54 -2.95 9.21
N ILE A 152 -0.10 -1.72 9.45
CA ILE A 152 -0.58 -0.54 8.74
C ILE A 152 0.45 -0.18 7.66
N LYS A 153 0.00 -0.08 6.42
CA LYS A 153 0.77 0.45 5.29
C LYS A 153 0.23 1.83 4.95
N ASN A 154 1.09 2.83 5.09
CA ASN A 154 0.76 4.19 4.68
C ASN A 154 1.22 4.42 3.24
N HIS A 155 0.29 4.36 2.28
CA HIS A 155 0.49 4.74 0.88
C HIS A 155 -0.23 6.05 0.57
N THR A 156 -0.36 6.94 1.56
CA THR A 156 -0.97 8.25 1.36
C THR A 156 0.03 9.20 0.70
N ALA A 157 -0.48 10.03 -0.20
CA ALA A 157 0.26 11.13 -0.77
C ALA A 157 -0.21 12.43 -0.11
N PRO A 158 0.68 13.39 0.17
CA PRO A 158 0.24 14.75 0.48
C PRO A 158 -0.58 15.26 -0.71
N ILE A 159 -1.71 15.95 -0.46
CA ILE A 159 -2.54 16.48 -1.56
C ILE A 159 -1.71 17.41 -2.49
N GLU A 160 -0.64 18.03 -1.97
CA GLU A 160 0.35 18.81 -2.74
C GLU A 160 0.87 18.08 -4.00
N TYR A 161 1.00 16.75 -3.94
CA TYR A 161 1.46 15.92 -5.07
C TYR A 161 0.32 15.47 -5.99
N ALA A 162 -0.93 15.47 -5.51
CA ALA A 162 -2.11 15.03 -6.26
C ALA A 162 -2.48 15.98 -7.40
N VAL A 163 -2.30 17.28 -7.16
CA VAL A 163 -2.54 18.34 -8.15
C VAL A 163 -1.63 18.14 -9.36
N ALA A 164 -0.44 17.56 -9.17
CA ALA A 164 0.48 17.25 -10.26
C ALA A 164 0.14 15.97 -11.05
N ALA A 165 -0.46 14.96 -10.40
CA ALA A 165 -0.77 13.68 -11.05
C ALA A 165 -2.01 13.71 -11.96
N GLY A 166 -2.92 14.67 -11.74
CA GLY A 166 -4.12 14.87 -12.58
C GLY A 166 -3.89 15.71 -13.84
N MET A 167 -2.65 16.12 -14.11
CA MET A 167 -2.31 16.98 -15.23
C MET A 167 -1.59 16.17 -16.32
N GLY A 168 -2.10 16.23 -17.55
CA GLY A 168 -1.44 15.61 -18.71
C GLY A 168 0.00 16.13 -18.86
N GLU A 169 0.87 15.32 -19.45
CA GLU A 169 2.33 15.54 -19.55
C GLU A 169 2.76 16.87 -20.21
N ASP A 170 1.82 17.63 -20.80
CA ASP A 170 2.05 18.90 -21.51
C ASP A 170 1.93 20.18 -20.64
N VAL A 171 1.74 20.08 -19.33
CA VAL A 171 1.63 21.28 -18.48
C VAL A 171 3.01 21.82 -18.12
N SER A 172 3.32 23.02 -18.62
CA SER A 172 4.54 23.76 -18.27
C SER A 172 4.71 23.87 -16.75
N ARG A 173 5.93 23.60 -16.25
CA ARG A 173 6.31 23.65 -14.83
C ARG A 173 5.83 24.89 -14.07
N GLU A 174 5.81 26.05 -14.74
CA GLU A 174 5.37 27.33 -14.16
C GLU A 174 3.86 27.37 -13.88
N LYS A 175 3.04 26.75 -14.74
CA LYS A 175 1.59 26.62 -14.54
C LYS A 175 1.26 25.61 -13.44
N LEU A 176 2.04 24.51 -13.38
CA LEU A 176 1.93 23.51 -12.32
C LEU A 176 2.20 24.15 -10.95
N GLU A 177 3.29 24.91 -10.86
CA GLU A 177 3.70 25.63 -9.66
C GLU A 177 2.63 26.62 -9.20
N ARG A 178 2.14 27.48 -10.10
CA ARG A 178 1.10 28.45 -9.77
C ARG A 178 -0.14 27.76 -9.17
N ARG A 179 -0.59 26.66 -9.78
CA ARG A 179 -1.81 25.96 -9.35
C ARG A 179 -1.66 25.24 -8.01
N VAL A 180 -0.47 24.70 -7.71
CA VAL A 180 -0.16 24.12 -6.40
C VAL A 180 -0.20 25.22 -5.32
N VAL A 181 0.37 26.39 -5.62
CA VAL A 181 0.35 27.55 -4.70
C VAL A 181 -1.07 28.06 -4.48
N GLU A 182 -1.88 28.20 -5.53
CA GLU A 182 -3.30 28.60 -5.42
C GLU A 182 -4.09 27.64 -4.52
N ASP A 183 -3.89 26.33 -4.67
CA ASP A 183 -4.57 25.32 -3.86
C ASP A 183 -4.15 25.36 -2.39
N LEU A 184 -2.87 25.65 -2.11
CA LEU A 184 -2.37 25.89 -0.75
C LEU A 184 -3.02 27.14 -0.13
N ILE A 185 -3.21 28.21 -0.91
CA ILE A 185 -3.82 29.46 -0.43
C ILE A 185 -5.32 29.28 -0.15
N ILE A 186 -6.05 28.53 -1.01
CA ILE A 186 -7.49 28.27 -0.83
C ILE A 186 -7.80 27.57 0.49
N ARG A 187 -6.87 26.75 1.00
CA ARG A 187 -7.00 26.03 2.27
C ARG A 187 -6.86 26.92 3.50
N ASP A 188 -6.20 28.06 3.37
CA ASP A 188 -6.14 29.05 4.44
C ASP A 188 -7.34 30.00 4.32
N ASN A 189 -8.28 29.86 5.25
CA ASN A 189 -9.49 30.70 5.30
C ASN A 189 -9.19 32.21 5.33
N ARG A 190 -7.99 32.63 5.75
CA ARG A 190 -7.58 34.04 5.77
C ARG A 190 -7.31 34.60 4.37
N TYR A 191 -6.98 33.76 3.41
CA TYR A 191 -6.48 34.16 2.08
C TYR A 191 -7.32 33.63 0.93
N LYS A 192 -8.39 32.89 1.23
CA LYS A 192 -9.32 32.30 0.26
C LYS A 192 -9.96 33.29 -0.73
N THR A 193 -10.08 34.57 -0.36
CA THR A 193 -10.60 35.63 -1.24
C THR A 193 -9.52 36.34 -2.06
N ARG A 194 -8.23 36.11 -1.77
CA ARG A 194 -7.07 36.76 -2.41
C ARG A 194 -6.12 35.76 -3.07
N VAL A 195 -6.67 34.68 -3.63
CA VAL A 195 -5.90 33.54 -4.15
C VAL A 195 -4.95 33.96 -5.28
N ASP A 196 -5.44 34.71 -6.25
CA ASP A 196 -4.63 35.15 -7.40
C ASP A 196 -3.49 36.10 -6.99
N GLU A 197 -3.77 37.06 -6.09
CA GLU A 197 -2.79 38.04 -5.61
C GLU A 197 -1.69 37.37 -4.77
N MET A 198 -2.08 36.45 -3.88
CA MET A 198 -1.15 35.71 -3.05
C MET A 198 -0.32 34.71 -3.88
N ALA A 199 -0.92 34.08 -4.90
CA ALA A 199 -0.18 33.20 -5.79
C ALA A 199 0.86 33.98 -6.61
N ASP A 200 0.50 35.16 -7.12
CA ASP A 200 1.43 36.05 -7.81
C ASP A 200 2.58 36.53 -6.91
N ALA A 201 2.27 36.89 -5.66
CA ALA A 201 3.27 37.32 -4.68
C ALA A 201 4.25 36.18 -4.35
N ILE A 202 3.77 34.96 -4.10
CA ILE A 202 4.60 33.81 -3.72
C ILE A 202 5.48 33.35 -4.89
N VAL A 203 4.89 33.18 -6.09
CA VAL A 203 5.65 32.76 -7.28
C VAL A 203 6.66 33.83 -7.70
N GLY A 204 6.27 35.10 -7.62
CA GLY A 204 7.15 36.23 -7.93
C GLY A 204 8.30 36.38 -6.93
N ALA A 205 8.04 36.27 -5.63
CA ALA A 205 9.07 36.30 -4.59
C ALA A 205 10.09 35.17 -4.76
N LYS A 206 9.62 33.96 -5.08
CA LYS A 206 10.51 32.82 -5.39
C LYS A 206 11.37 33.09 -6.62
N ARG A 207 10.82 33.67 -7.69
CA ARG A 207 11.58 34.03 -8.90
C ARG A 207 12.69 35.04 -8.58
N LEU A 208 12.40 36.04 -7.75
CA LEU A 208 13.39 37.03 -7.31
C LEU A 208 14.47 36.38 -6.42
N ALA A 209 14.08 35.51 -5.50
CA ALA A 209 15.03 34.75 -4.67
C ALA A 209 15.94 33.84 -5.49
N LEU A 210 15.41 33.16 -6.51
CA LEU A 210 16.20 32.32 -7.43
C LEU A 210 17.10 33.13 -8.36
N SER A 211 16.83 34.43 -8.53
CA SER A 211 17.65 35.36 -9.31
C SER A 211 18.71 36.07 -8.46
N ASP A 212 18.86 35.67 -7.19
CA ASP A 212 19.83 36.21 -6.22
C ASP A 212 19.65 37.72 -5.95
N GLU A 213 18.40 38.20 -6.04
CA GLU A 213 18.05 39.58 -5.71
C GLU A 213 18.09 39.84 -4.19
N THR A 214 18.30 41.12 -3.82
CA THR A 214 18.44 41.47 -2.40
C THR A 214 17.15 41.24 -1.61
N PRO A 215 17.23 40.83 -0.32
CA PRO A 215 16.06 40.62 0.53
C PRO A 215 15.12 41.83 0.59
N ASP A 216 15.67 43.05 0.59
CA ASP A 216 14.90 44.29 0.60
C ASP A 216 13.97 44.41 -0.62
N LYS A 217 14.46 44.07 -1.83
CA LYS A 217 13.64 44.10 -3.05
C LYS A 217 12.55 43.04 -3.05
N ILE A 218 12.79 41.88 -2.42
CA ILE A 218 11.79 40.82 -2.29
C ILE A 218 10.68 41.28 -1.35
N VAL A 219 11.03 41.92 -0.24
CA VAL A 219 10.08 42.50 0.72
C VAL A 219 9.25 43.61 0.07
N ASP A 220 9.88 44.52 -0.68
CA ASP A 220 9.17 45.58 -1.40
C ASP A 220 8.21 45.02 -2.46
N PHE A 221 8.62 43.97 -3.18
CA PHE A 221 7.78 43.29 -4.16
C PHE A 221 6.55 42.64 -3.51
N ILE A 222 6.74 41.95 -2.37
CA ILE A 222 5.65 41.34 -1.62
C ILE A 222 4.71 42.43 -1.07
N ALA A 223 5.26 43.53 -0.53
CA ALA A 223 4.48 44.63 0.00
C ALA A 223 3.59 45.28 -1.06
N LEU A 224 4.08 45.45 -2.29
CA LEU A 224 3.31 46.00 -3.42
C LEU A 224 2.15 45.11 -3.89
N LYS A 225 2.19 43.81 -3.60
CA LYS A 225 1.19 42.82 -4.05
C LYS A 225 0.16 42.45 -2.99
N ILE A 226 0.43 42.76 -1.73
CA ILE A 226 -0.43 42.42 -0.58
C ILE A 226 -1.28 43.61 -0.08
N VAL A 227 -1.12 44.82 -0.65
CA VAL A 227 -1.99 45.99 -0.38
C VAL A 227 -3.44 45.70 -0.75
#